data_AF-A0A4E0QRB5-F1
#
_entry.id   AF-A0A4E0QRB5-F1
#
_cell.length_a   1.000
_cell.length_b   1.000
_cell.length_c   1.000
_cell.angle_alpha   90.00
_cell.angle_beta   90.00
_cell.angle_gamma   90.00
#
_symmetry.space_group_name_H-M   'P 1'
#
loop_
_entity.id
_entity.type
_entity.pdbx_description
1 polymer ?
#
loop_
_entity_poly.entity_id
_entity_poly.type
_entity_poly.pdbx_seq_one_letter_code
_entity_poly.pdbx_strand_id
1 'polypeptide(L)'
;MINFKQMELSQGLFDKLKTQYPEIELVSIGESPIYQDSIWVNIIMPEDEERDILMSELAAEISTDMLTDYGYDIMISPATRVA
;
A
#
# COMPACT_ATOMS: atom_id res chain seq x y z
N MET A 1 13.54 -10.26 3.08
CA MET A 1 13.87 -9.85 1.69
C MET A 1 12.60 -9.98 0.86
N ILE A 2 12.19 -8.92 0.16
CA ILE A 2 10.98 -8.92 -0.68
C ILE A 2 11.18 -9.83 -1.90
N ASN A 3 10.26 -10.77 -2.12
CA ASN A 3 10.27 -11.64 -3.28
C ASN A 3 9.55 -11.03 -4.50
N PHE A 4 9.69 -11.67 -5.66
CA PHE A 4 9.09 -11.18 -6.91
C PHE A 4 7.56 -11.02 -6.83
N LYS A 5 6.85 -12.00 -6.26
CA LYS A 5 5.38 -11.96 -6.17
C LYS A 5 4.89 -10.89 -5.20
N GLN A 6 5.60 -10.72 -4.09
CA GLN A 6 5.33 -9.65 -3.13
C GLN A 6 5.48 -8.27 -3.79
N MET A 7 6.56 -8.04 -4.54
CA MET A 7 6.75 -6.78 -5.27
C MET A 7 5.67 -6.56 -6.34
N GLU A 8 5.31 -7.60 -7.09
CA GLU A 8 4.22 -7.56 -8.08
C GLU A 8 2.88 -7.15 -7.44
N LEU A 9 2.53 -7.78 -6.32
CA LEU A 9 1.29 -7.49 -5.57
C LEU A 9 1.31 -6.10 -4.96
N SER A 10 2.43 -5.66 -4.39
CA SER A 10 2.60 -4.31 -3.84
C SER A 10 2.44 -3.23 -4.92
N GLN A 11 3.03 -3.43 -6.11
CA GLN A 11 2.84 -2.51 -7.23
C GLN A 11 1.39 -2.53 -7.71
N GLY A 12 0.78 -3.72 -7.81
CA GLY A 12 -0.63 -3.87 -8.17
C GLY A 12 -1.59 -3.20 -7.19
N LEU A 13 -1.31 -3.22 -5.89
CA LEU A 13 -2.05 -2.47 -4.88
C LEU A 13 -2.00 -0.97 -5.19
N PHE A 14 -0.81 -0.42 -5.38
CA PHE A 14 -0.63 0.99 -5.70
C PHE A 14 -1.34 1.39 -7.01
N ASP A 15 -1.18 0.61 -8.09
CA ASP A 15 -1.75 0.94 -9.40
C ASP A 15 -3.29 0.95 -9.37
N LYS A 16 -3.90 0.01 -8.62
CA LYS A 16 -5.36 -0.03 -8.39
C LYS A 16 -5.84 1.21 -7.64
N LEU A 17 -5.14 1.60 -6.57
CA LEU A 17 -5.48 2.80 -5.81
C LEU A 17 -5.28 4.06 -6.68
N LYS A 18 -4.14 4.21 -7.36
CA LYS A 18 -3.82 5.37 -8.21
C LYS A 18 -4.85 5.62 -9.33
N THR A 19 -5.51 4.57 -9.80
CA THR A 19 -6.60 4.68 -10.79
C THR A 19 -7.82 5.45 -10.25
N GLN A 20 -8.14 5.30 -8.96
CA GLN A 20 -9.25 5.97 -8.28
C GLN A 20 -8.81 7.23 -7.50
N TYR A 21 -7.54 7.26 -7.12
CA TYR A 21 -6.90 8.31 -6.33
C TYR A 21 -5.69 8.88 -7.08
N PRO A 22 -5.90 9.65 -8.17
CA PRO A 22 -4.81 10.15 -9.01
C PRO A 22 -3.85 11.10 -8.29
N GLU A 23 -4.18 11.60 -7.11
CA GLU A 23 -3.37 12.48 -6.27
C GLU A 23 -2.30 11.74 -5.44
N ILE A 24 -2.44 10.44 -5.19
CA ILE A 24 -1.47 9.71 -4.36
C ILE A 24 -0.15 9.49 -5.09
N GLU A 25 0.95 9.36 -4.37
CA GLU A 25 2.26 9.10 -4.97
C GLU A 25 2.96 7.96 -4.28
N LEU A 26 3.60 7.07 -5.05
CA LEU A 26 4.43 6.01 -4.50
C LEU A 26 5.76 6.60 -4.06
N VAL A 27 6.10 6.45 -2.77
CA VAL A 27 7.39 6.86 -2.21
C VAL A 27 8.36 5.69 -2.21
N SER A 28 7.94 4.53 -1.69
CA SER A 28 8.76 3.32 -1.67
C SER A 28 7.91 2.07 -1.39
N ILE A 29 8.49 0.90 -1.67
CA ILE A 29 7.96 -0.39 -1.25
C ILE A 29 9.06 -1.07 -0.45
N GLY A 30 8.77 -1.47 0.78
CA GLY A 30 9.77 -1.96 1.71
C GLY A 30 9.18 -2.83 2.81
N GLU A 31 10.04 -3.56 3.52
CA GLU A 31 9.62 -4.25 4.73
C GLU A 31 9.22 -3.23 5.80
N SER A 32 8.19 -3.56 6.58
CA SER A 32 7.80 -2.75 7.71
C SER A 32 8.95 -2.69 8.72
N PRO A 33 9.30 -1.50 9.23
CA PRO A 33 10.25 -1.39 10.33
C PRO A 33 9.65 -1.86 11.67
N ILE A 34 8.33 -2.07 11.74
CA ILE A 34 7.58 -2.39 12.96
C ILE A 34 7.15 -3.86 12.99
N TYR A 35 6.59 -4.34 11.88
CA TYR A 35 6.00 -5.68 11.80
C TYR A 35 6.88 -6.57 10.94
N GLN A 36 7.50 -7.57 11.58
CA GLN A 36 8.30 -8.56 10.87
C GLN A 36 7.39 -9.29 9.87
N ASP A 37 7.89 -9.45 8.64
CA ASP A 37 7.22 -10.09 7.49
C ASP A 37 6.10 -9.29 6.79
N SER A 38 5.74 -8.09 7.28
CA SER A 38 4.84 -7.19 6.58
C SER A 38 5.57 -6.33 5.55
N ILE A 39 4.92 -6.06 4.42
CA ILE A 39 5.42 -5.15 3.39
C ILE A 39 4.58 -3.88 3.38
N TRP A 40 5.25 -2.74 3.42
CA TRP A 40 4.66 -1.43 3.34
C TRP A 40 4.81 -0.84 1.95
N VAL A 41 3.67 -0.47 1.37
CA VAL A 41 3.56 0.38 0.20
C VAL A 41 3.43 1.82 0.70
N ASN A 42 4.56 2.51 0.79
CA ASN A 42 4.64 3.85 1.35
C ASN A 42 4.15 4.86 0.32
N ILE A 43 3.08 5.57 0.65
CA ILE A 43 2.43 6.51 -0.28
C ILE A 43 2.20 7.89 0.35
N ILE A 44 2.18 8.91 -0.49
CA ILE A 44 1.61 10.21 -0.14
C ILE A 44 0.08 10.04 -0.16
N MET A 45 -0.54 10.19 1.01
CA MET A 45 -2.00 10.04 1.19
C MET A 45 -2.76 11.25 0.63
N PRO A 46 -4.06 11.12 0.30
CA PRO A 46 -4.92 12.26 0.02
C PRO A 46 -4.91 13.27 1.17
N GLU A 47 -4.95 14.57 0.84
CA GLU A 47 -5.08 15.63 1.86
C GLU A 47 -6.52 15.74 2.40
N ASP A 48 -7.50 15.32 1.60
CA ASP A 48 -8.91 15.29 1.97
C ASP A 48 -9.20 14.06 2.86
N GLU A 49 -9.75 14.30 4.05
CA GLU A 49 -9.98 13.28 5.07
C GLU A 49 -10.99 12.20 4.62
N GLU A 50 -12.05 12.59 3.93
CA GLU A 50 -13.05 11.64 3.44
C GLU A 50 -12.42 10.71 2.38
N ARG A 51 -11.57 11.26 1.52
CA ARG A 51 -10.83 10.47 0.54
C ARG A 51 -9.77 9.57 1.15
N ASP A 52 -9.07 10.02 2.20
CA ASP A 52 -8.14 9.16 2.95
C ASP A 52 -8.90 7.94 3.50
N ILE A 53 -10.02 8.16 4.20
CA ILE A 53 -10.83 7.08 4.79
C ILE A 53 -11.27 6.09 3.71
N LEU A 54 -11.88 6.56 2.63
CA LEU A 54 -12.39 5.69 1.56
C LEU A 54 -11.26 4.93 0.83
N MET A 55 -10.10 5.57 0.65
CA MET A 55 -8.94 4.91 0.06
C MET A 55 -8.39 3.82 0.98
N SER A 56 -8.29 4.12 2.27
CA SER A 56 -7.78 3.21 3.29
C SER A 56 -8.69 1.98 3.43
N GLU A 57 -10.01 2.14 3.35
CA GLU A 57 -10.97 1.04 3.31
C GLU A 57 -10.76 0.13 2.10
N LEU A 58 -10.64 0.70 0.89
CA LEU A 58 -10.37 -0.06 -0.33
C LEU A 58 -9.01 -0.77 -0.26
N ALA A 59 -7.99 -0.09 0.25
CA ALA A 59 -6.66 -0.68 0.41
C ALA A 59 -6.72 -1.88 1.37
N ALA A 60 -7.48 -1.79 2.47
CA ALA A 60 -7.67 -2.88 3.41
C ALA A 60 -8.39 -4.09 2.79
N GLU A 61 -9.39 -3.86 1.94
CA GLU A 61 -10.07 -4.93 1.19
C GLU A 61 -9.08 -5.69 0.29
N ILE A 62 -8.33 -4.97 -0.55
CA ILE A 62 -7.34 -5.56 -1.46
C ILE A 62 -6.23 -6.27 -0.68
N SER A 63 -5.79 -5.70 0.44
CA SER A 63 -4.76 -6.28 1.31
C SER A 63 -5.23 -7.57 1.95
N THR A 64 -6.51 -7.64 2.34
CA THR A 64 -7.14 -8.85 2.87
C THR A 64 -7.14 -9.96 1.83
N ASP A 65 -7.49 -9.67 0.57
CA ASP A 65 -7.41 -10.63 -0.53
C ASP A 65 -5.98 -11.15 -0.73
N MET A 66 -4.97 -10.26 -0.67
CA MET A 66 -3.56 -10.65 -0.79
C MET A 66 -3.12 -11.59 0.33
N LEU A 67 -3.58 -11.33 1.56
CA LEU A 67 -3.30 -12.19 2.70
C LEU A 67 -3.99 -13.55 2.56
N THR A 68 -5.26 -13.60 2.12
CA THR A 68 -5.99 -14.87 2.01
C THR A 68 -5.56 -15.72 0.81
N ASP A 69 -5.27 -15.09 -0.32
CA ASP A 69 -4.94 -15.80 -1.56
C ASP A 69 -3.46 -16.21 -1.64
N TYR A 70 -2.56 -15.40 -1.08
CA TYR A 70 -1.11 -15.58 -1.21
C TYR A 70 -0.38 -15.72 0.13
N GLY A 71 -1.01 -15.44 1.26
CA GLY A 71 -0.37 -15.47 2.58
C GLY A 71 0.59 -14.31 2.82
N TYR A 72 0.49 -13.21 2.05
CA TYR A 72 1.36 -12.05 2.19
C TYR A 72 0.64 -10.90 2.87
N ASP A 73 1.22 -10.42 3.98
CA ASP A 73 0.79 -9.19 4.64
C ASP A 73 1.42 -7.99 3.92
N ILE A 74 0.61 -7.33 3.08
CA ILE A 74 0.99 -6.17 2.29
C ILE A 74 -0.02 -5.07 2.60
N MET A 75 0.44 -3.89 2.98
CA MET A 75 -0.44 -2.78 3.36
C MET A 75 0.11 -1.44 2.91
N ILE A 76 -0.76 -0.45 2.79
CA ILE A 76 -0.33 0.95 2.60
C ILE A 76 0.17 1.53 3.92
N SER A 77 1.13 2.44 3.83
CA SER A 77 1.57 3.27 4.95
C SER A 77 1.71 4.71 4.50
N PRO A 78 1.28 5.69 5.32
CA PRO A 78 1.55 7.09 5.05
C PRO A 78 3.06 7.35 5.00
N ALA A 79 3.48 8.16 4.04
CA ALA A 79 4.83 8.66 3.93
C ALA A 79 4.84 10.15 3.62
N THR A 80 5.97 10.78 3.89
CA THR A 80 6.25 12.17 3.51
C THR A 80 7.33 12.19 2.45
N ARG A 81 7.26 13.16 1.53
CA ARG A 81 8.38 13.44 0.64
C ARG A 81 9.55 13.91 1.51
N VAL A 82 10.69 13.25 1.39
CA VAL A 82 11.93 13.78 1.97
C VAL A 82 12.35 14.94 1.06
N ALA A 83 12.37 16.15 1.61
CA ALA A 83 12.71 17.39 0.89
C ALA A 83 14.19 17.43 0.47
#